data_AF-A0A1H5L6F7-F1
#
_entry.id   AF-A0A1H5L6F7-F1
#
_cell.length_a   1.000
_cell.length_b   1.000
_cell.length_c   1.000
_cell.angle_alpha   90.00
_cell.angle_beta   90.00
_cell.angle_gamma   90.00
#
_symmetry.space_group_name_H-M   'P 1'
#
loop_
_entity.id
_entity.type
_entity.pdbx_description
1 polymer ?
#
loop_
_entity_poly.entity_id
_entity_poly.type
_entity_poly.pdbx_seq_one_letter_code
_entity_poly.pdbx_strand_id
1 'polypeptide(L)'
;MAGHLFEKGNPNRFQKGKSGNPHGRKAAPEDVKELARGLSVEALQTLAEVMRDKRQSGAARISAAAVILDRAWGKAPQPVTTQARNIEDYSDAELVAIIEAGLASAGGSNAQPALSAPPKLSTCSRVEVESGNGRTYG
;
A
#
# COMPACT_ATOMS: atom_id res chain seq x y z
N MET A 1 18.27 -5.91 42.82
CA MET A 1 18.46 -6.75 41.63
C MET A 1 18.30 -5.88 40.37
N ALA A 2 19.25 -4.98 40.12
CA ALA A 2 19.22 -4.11 38.94
C ALA A 2 19.91 -4.85 37.79
N GLY A 3 19.19 -4.99 36.66
CA GLY A 3 19.58 -5.84 35.55
C GLY A 3 20.66 -5.25 34.65
N HIS A 4 21.71 -6.03 34.41
CA HIS A 4 22.71 -5.81 33.39
C HIS A 4 22.21 -6.25 32.00
N LEU A 5 21.09 -5.69 31.55
CA LEU A 5 20.44 -6.08 30.28
C LEU A 5 21.30 -5.79 29.04
N PHE A 6 22.30 -4.90 29.14
CA PHE A 6 23.11 -4.43 28.02
C PHE A 6 24.60 -4.77 28.12
N GLU A 7 25.01 -5.64 29.05
CA GLU A 7 26.42 -6.02 29.22
C GLU A 7 26.96 -6.90 28.08
N LYS A 8 28.26 -6.73 27.83
CA LYS A 8 29.03 -7.45 26.80
C LYS A 8 29.18 -8.91 27.23
N GLY A 9 28.28 -9.78 26.75
CA GLY A 9 28.21 -11.19 27.13
C GLY A 9 26.79 -11.72 27.38
N ASN A 10 25.77 -10.86 27.39
CA ASN A 10 24.38 -11.30 27.54
C ASN A 10 23.94 -12.15 26.32
N PRO A 11 23.49 -13.41 26.51
CA PRO A 11 23.03 -14.29 25.42
C PRO A 11 21.82 -13.74 24.66
N ASN A 12 21.05 -12.83 25.27
CA ASN A 12 19.90 -12.17 24.64
C ASN A 12 20.27 -10.92 23.82
N ARG A 13 21.56 -10.61 23.67
CA ARG A 13 22.02 -9.49 22.85
C ARG A 13 22.13 -9.91 21.39
N PHE A 14 21.66 -9.06 20.47
CA PHE A 14 21.91 -9.23 19.04
C PHE A 14 23.42 -9.37 18.76
N GLN A 15 23.81 -10.46 18.10
CA GLN A 15 25.19 -10.73 17.72
C GLN A 15 25.55 -9.88 16.48
N LYS A 16 26.61 -9.06 16.57
CA LYS A 16 27.08 -8.23 15.46
C LYS A 16 27.41 -9.14 14.27
N GLY A 17 26.81 -8.87 13.11
CA GLY A 17 27.01 -9.66 11.88
C GLY A 17 26.08 -10.87 11.73
N LYS A 18 25.20 -11.16 12.69
CA LYS A 18 24.13 -12.16 12.54
C LYS A 18 22.77 -11.48 12.66
N SER A 19 22.00 -11.49 11.57
CA SER A 19 20.59 -11.12 11.61
C SER A 19 19.86 -12.05 12.58
N GLY A 20 19.05 -11.50 13.49
CA GLY A 20 18.18 -12.28 14.36
C GLY A 20 17.10 -13.04 13.59
N ASN A 21 16.89 -12.70 12.31
CA ASN A 21 16.04 -13.43 11.40
C ASN A 21 16.77 -13.64 10.05
N PRO A 22 17.59 -14.70 9.93
CA PRO A 22 18.39 -14.95 8.74
C PRO A 22 17.55 -15.26 7.49
N HIS A 23 16.31 -15.74 7.66
CA HIS A 23 15.39 -16.05 6.56
C HIS A 23 14.45 -14.87 6.22
N GLY A 24 14.61 -13.72 6.87
CA GLY A 24 13.74 -12.57 6.67
C GLY A 24 12.29 -12.84 7.09
N ARG A 25 11.42 -11.83 6.87
CA ARG A 25 9.99 -11.98 7.14
C ARG A 25 9.40 -12.93 6.10
N LYS A 26 8.98 -14.12 6.53
CA LYS A 26 8.27 -15.06 5.65
C LYS A 26 7.00 -14.38 5.11
N ALA A 27 6.75 -14.53 3.81
CA ALA A 27 5.52 -14.05 3.20
C ALA A 27 4.32 -14.77 3.83
N ALA A 28 3.23 -14.04 4.07
CA ALA A 28 1.98 -14.67 4.48
C ALA A 28 1.47 -15.59 3.35
N PRO A 29 0.96 -16.79 3.67
CA PRO A 29 0.38 -17.69 2.68
C PRO A 29 -0.74 -16.98 1.92
N GLU A 30 -0.81 -17.18 0.59
CA GLU A 30 -1.76 -16.46 -0.28
C GLU A 30 -3.22 -16.74 0.10
N ASP A 31 -3.54 -17.99 0.49
CA ASP A 31 -4.88 -18.40 0.93
C ASP A 31 -5.45 -17.51 2.05
N VAL A 32 -4.60 -17.13 3.01
CA VAL A 32 -5.02 -16.27 4.13
C VAL A 32 -5.31 -14.85 3.66
N LYS A 33 -4.59 -14.36 2.64
CA LYS A 33 -4.86 -13.03 2.07
C LYS A 33 -6.17 -13.02 1.29
N GLU A 34 -6.49 -14.09 0.58
CA GLU A 34 -7.75 -14.21 -0.16
C GLU A 34 -8.95 -14.25 0.77
N LEU A 35 -8.88 -15.06 1.84
CA LEU A 35 -9.90 -15.09 2.89
C LEU A 35 -10.08 -13.70 3.55
N ALA A 36 -8.98 -13.02 3.85
CA ALA A 36 -9.02 -11.67 4.43
C ALA A 36 -9.62 -10.63 3.47
N ARG A 37 -9.40 -10.75 2.16
CA ARG A 37 -10.03 -9.88 1.14
C ARG A 37 -11.55 -10.10 1.10
N GLY A 38 -12.00 -11.35 1.23
CA GLY A 38 -13.43 -11.69 1.28
C GLY A 38 -14.17 -11.06 2.47
N LEU A 39 -13.52 -10.98 3.63
CA LEU A 39 -14.08 -10.38 4.85
C LEU A 39 -14.07 -8.85 4.88
N SER A 40 -13.59 -8.19 3.83
CA SER A 40 -13.43 -6.73 3.79
C SER A 40 -14.76 -5.96 3.99
N VAL A 41 -15.88 -6.51 3.52
CA VAL A 41 -17.21 -5.89 3.67
C VAL A 41 -17.68 -5.94 5.12
N GLU A 42 -17.55 -7.09 5.78
CA GLU A 42 -17.90 -7.27 7.19
C GLU A 42 -16.98 -6.42 8.10
N ALA A 43 -15.69 -6.33 7.77
CA ALA A 43 -14.76 -5.45 8.45
C ALA A 43 -15.17 -3.96 8.37
N LEU A 44 -15.76 -3.52 7.26
CA LEU A 44 -16.28 -2.14 7.16
C LEU A 44 -17.52 -1.92 8.02
N GLN A 45 -18.41 -2.90 8.11
CA GLN A 45 -19.61 -2.82 8.96
C GLN A 45 -19.23 -2.72 10.43
N THR A 46 -18.31 -3.57 10.89
CA THR A 46 -17.81 -3.54 12.28
C THR A 46 -17.10 -2.22 12.60
N LEU A 47 -16.31 -1.66 11.69
CA LEU A 47 -15.72 -0.32 11.88
C LEU A 47 -16.78 0.77 11.99
N ALA A 48 -17.85 0.71 11.21
CA ALA A 48 -18.96 1.66 11.29
C ALA A 48 -19.72 1.54 12.63
N GLU A 49 -19.88 0.33 13.16
CA GLU A 49 -20.44 0.09 14.49
C GLU A 49 -19.55 0.67 15.59
N VAL A 50 -18.24 0.37 15.56
CA VAL A 50 -17.26 0.90 16.53
C VAL A 50 -17.23 2.43 16.52
N MET A 51 -17.36 3.05 15.36
CA MET A 51 -17.40 4.52 15.24
C MET A 51 -18.64 5.13 15.90
N ARG A 52 -19.79 4.44 15.83
CA ARG A 52 -21.09 4.88 16.37
C ARG A 52 -21.26 4.56 17.86
N ASP A 53 -20.60 3.51 18.36
CA ASP A 53 -20.70 3.11 19.75
C ASP A 53 -19.95 4.10 20.67
N LYS A 54 -20.71 4.80 21.51
CA LYS A 54 -20.19 5.78 22.47
C LYS A 54 -19.46 5.13 23.66
N ARG A 55 -19.61 3.82 23.86
CA ARG A 55 -18.98 3.06 24.95
C ARG A 55 -17.54 2.67 24.63
N GLN A 56 -17.17 2.66 23.35
CA GLN A 56 -15.81 2.37 22.92
C GLN A 56 -14.85 3.53 23.21
N SER A 57 -13.57 3.20 23.33
CA SER A 57 -12.54 4.22 23.55
C SER A 57 -12.55 5.26 22.42
N GLY A 58 -12.36 6.54 22.77
CA GLY A 58 -12.30 7.61 21.77
C GLY A 58 -11.23 7.35 20.71
N ALA A 59 -10.11 6.74 21.10
CA ALA A 59 -9.05 6.34 20.19
C ALA A 59 -9.50 5.30 19.15
N ALA A 60 -10.26 4.27 19.56
CA ALA A 60 -10.80 3.26 18.65
C ALA A 60 -11.80 3.85 17.64
N ARG A 61 -12.60 4.83 18.08
CA ARG A 61 -13.52 5.54 17.19
C ARG A 61 -12.79 6.39 16.15
N ILE A 62 -11.75 7.12 16.57
CA ILE A 62 -10.93 7.95 15.68
C ILE A 62 -10.18 7.07 14.68
N SER A 63 -9.61 5.94 15.11
CA SER A 63 -8.92 5.03 14.21
C SER A 63 -9.87 4.39 13.20
N ALA A 64 -11.07 3.98 13.63
CA ALA A 64 -12.09 3.45 12.73
C ALA A 64 -12.52 4.49 11.69
N ALA A 65 -12.79 5.72 12.11
CA ALA A 65 -13.13 6.82 11.22
C ALA A 65 -12.01 7.08 10.19
N ALA A 66 -10.75 7.22 10.65
CA ALA A 66 -9.61 7.47 9.76
C ALA A 66 -9.46 6.38 8.69
N VAL A 67 -9.62 5.11 9.07
CA VAL A 67 -9.54 3.97 8.13
C VAL A 67 -10.65 4.02 7.07
N ILE A 68 -11.86 4.45 7.44
CA ILE A 68 -12.97 4.61 6.48
C ILE A 68 -12.67 5.78 5.53
N LEU A 69 -12.23 6.93 6.05
CA LEU A 69 -11.91 8.11 5.24
C LEU A 69 -10.79 7.81 4.22
N ASP A 70 -9.71 7.17 4.68
CA ASP A 70 -8.57 6.80 3.84
C ASP A 70 -8.95 5.89 2.66
N ARG A 71 -10.02 5.09 2.79
CA ARG A 71 -10.52 4.24 1.70
C ARG A 71 -11.50 4.96 0.79
N ALA A 72 -12.31 5.87 1.33
CA ALA A 72 -13.32 6.60 0.56
C ALA A 72 -12.70 7.70 -0.31
N TRP A 73 -11.73 8.44 0.22
CA TRP A 73 -11.10 9.57 -0.47
C TRP A 73 -9.62 9.35 -0.81
N GLY A 74 -9.03 8.24 -0.36
CA GLY A 74 -7.61 7.99 -0.50
C GLY A 74 -6.77 8.68 0.58
N LYS A 75 -5.51 8.27 0.71
CA LYS A 75 -4.53 8.97 1.54
C LYS A 75 -4.01 10.21 0.81
N ALA A 76 -3.60 11.22 1.58
CA ALA A 76 -2.92 12.39 1.03
C ALA A 76 -1.72 11.95 0.17
N PRO A 77 -1.52 12.53 -1.03
CA PRO A 77 -0.40 12.19 -1.88
C PRO A 77 0.90 12.47 -1.14
N GLN A 78 1.73 11.44 -0.95
CA GLN A 78 3.05 11.62 -0.38
C GLN A 78 3.91 12.35 -1.42
N PRO A 79 4.50 13.51 -1.09
CA PRO A 79 5.38 14.21 -2.03
C PRO A 79 6.63 13.35 -2.22
N VAL A 80 6.67 12.63 -3.34
CA VAL A 80 7.90 11.99 -3.80
C VAL A 80 8.73 13.10 -4.43
N THR A 81 9.79 13.53 -3.75
CA THR A 81 10.78 14.43 -4.34
C THR A 81 11.63 13.64 -5.34
N THR A 82 11.06 13.37 -6.51
CA THR A 82 11.88 13.06 -7.67
C THR A 82 12.56 14.36 -8.06
N GLN A 83 13.87 14.43 -7.87
CA GLN A 83 14.71 15.47 -8.46
C GLN A 83 14.77 15.22 -9.97
N ALA A 84 13.64 15.45 -10.65
CA ALA A 84 13.57 15.49 -12.08
C ALA A 84 14.24 16.80 -12.51
N ARG A 85 15.55 16.77 -12.66
CA ARG A 85 16.30 17.83 -13.34
C ARG A 85 16.03 17.71 -14.83
N ASN A 86 15.96 18.84 -15.54
CA ASN A 86 15.83 18.78 -16.98
C ASN A 86 17.10 18.18 -17.57
N ILE A 87 16.97 17.49 -18.71
CA ILE A 87 18.10 16.84 -19.39
C ILE A 87 19.18 17.90 -19.72
N GLU A 88 18.75 19.13 -20.03
CA GLU A 88 19.60 20.27 -20.36
C GLU A 88 20.46 20.78 -19.19
N ASP A 89 20.10 20.45 -17.95
CA ASP A 89 20.84 20.88 -16.75
C ASP A 89 21.99 19.92 -16.37
N TYR A 90 22.15 18.81 -17.11
CA TYR A 90 23.24 17.86 -16.90
C TYR A 90 24.43 18.22 -17.76
N SER A 91 25.62 18.16 -17.19
CA SER A 91 26.84 18.22 -17.98
C SER A 91 27.01 16.96 -18.83
N ASP A 92 27.67 17.07 -19.99
CA ASP A 92 27.93 15.94 -20.88
C ASP A 92 28.63 14.77 -20.14
N ALA A 93 29.51 15.09 -19.20
CA ALA A 93 30.20 14.09 -18.37
C ALA A 93 29.25 13.34 -17.43
N GLU A 94 28.28 14.03 -16.83
CA GLU A 94 27.26 13.42 -15.98
C GLU A 94 26.29 12.55 -16.80
N LEU A 95 25.94 12.98 -18.01
CA LEU A 95 25.11 12.18 -18.92
C LEU A 95 25.79 10.87 -19.32
N VAL A 96 27.08 10.91 -19.66
CA VAL A 96 27.86 9.71 -19.97
C VAL A 96 27.87 8.76 -18.77
N ALA A 97 28.11 9.26 -17.56
CA ALA A 97 28.11 8.42 -16.36
C ALA A 97 26.74 7.77 -16.07
N ILE A 98 25.64 8.49 -16.32
CA ILE A 98 24.28 7.94 -16.17
C ILE A 98 24.01 6.84 -17.20
N ILE A 99 24.44 7.02 -18.44
CA ILE A 99 24.27 6.02 -19.51
C ILE A 99 25.10 4.76 -19.21
N GLU A 100 26.34 4.92 -18.75
CA GLU A 100 27.21 3.81 -18.34
C GLU A 100 26.61 3.05 -17.14
N ALA A 101 26.10 3.77 -16.14
CA ALA A 101 25.40 3.18 -15.00
C ALA A 101 24.07 2.52 -15.40
N GLY A 102 23.35 3.08 -16.36
CA GLY A 102 22.13 2.52 -16.94
C GLY A 102 22.39 1.21 -17.69
N LEU A 103 23.47 1.15 -18.47
CA LEU A 103 23.89 -0.08 -19.15
C LEU A 103 24.31 -1.17 -18.15
N ALA A 104 24.98 -0.79 -17.06
CA ALA A 104 25.38 -1.72 -16.00
C ALA A 104 24.19 -2.24 -15.17
N SER A 105 23.08 -1.50 -15.09
CA SER A 105 21.87 -1.89 -14.33
C SER A 105 20.81 -2.61 -15.16
N ALA A 106 21.02 -2.82 -16.46
CA ALA A 106 20.14 -3.54 -17.38
C ALA A 106 20.16 -5.09 -17.24
N GLY A 107 20.51 -5.60 -16.05
CA GLY A 107 20.47 -7.03 -15.69
C GLY A 107 19.18 -7.46 -14.98
N GLY A 108 18.10 -6.68 -15.08
CA GLY A 108 16.80 -6.98 -14.48
C GLY A 108 15.76 -7.36 -15.53
N SER A 109 15.35 -8.62 -15.54
CA SER A 109 14.35 -9.19 -16.44
C SER A 109 13.03 -8.39 -16.42
N ASN A 110 12.76 -7.65 -17.49
CA ASN A 110 11.40 -7.28 -17.85
C ASN A 110 11.24 -7.42 -19.36
N ALA A 111 11.15 -8.67 -19.80
CA ALA A 111 10.60 -8.99 -21.10
C ALA A 111 9.13 -8.55 -21.06
N GLN A 112 8.78 -7.45 -21.72
CA GLN A 112 7.39 -7.19 -22.09
C GLN A 112 7.04 -8.17 -23.21
N PRO A 113 6.15 -9.17 -23.01
CA PRO A 113 5.62 -9.93 -24.12
C PRO A 113 4.36 -9.21 -24.60
N ALA A 114 4.42 -8.79 -25.86
CA ALA A 114 3.32 -8.59 -26.79
C ALA A 114 2.11 -7.75 -26.33
N LEU A 115 1.81 -6.72 -27.11
CA LEU A 115 0.47 -6.17 -27.24
C LEU A 115 -0.54 -7.31 -27.49
N SER A 116 -1.18 -7.81 -26.43
CA SER A 116 -2.42 -8.57 -26.54
C SER A 116 -3.56 -7.58 -26.49
N ALA A 117 -4.43 -7.68 -27.50
CA ALA A 117 -5.55 -6.79 -27.77
C ALA A 117 -6.38 -6.45 -26.52
N PRO A 118 -6.99 -5.26 -26.45
CA PRO A 118 -7.87 -4.92 -25.34
C PRO A 118 -9.00 -5.95 -25.24
N PRO A 119 -9.35 -6.43 -24.03
CA PRO A 119 -10.52 -7.27 -23.85
C PRO A 119 -11.74 -6.51 -24.35
N LYS A 120 -12.52 -7.11 -25.25
CA LYS A 120 -13.77 -6.53 -25.74
C LYS A 120 -14.65 -6.23 -24.53
N LEU A 121 -14.98 -4.96 -24.34
CA LEU A 121 -15.95 -4.51 -23.35
C LEU A 121 -17.26 -5.28 -23.59
N SER A 122 -17.53 -6.27 -22.76
CA SER A 122 -18.84 -6.89 -22.68
C SER A 122 -19.76 -5.81 -22.10
N THR A 123 -20.66 -5.30 -22.94
CA THR A 123 -21.73 -4.38 -22.57
C THR A 123 -22.50 -4.95 -21.39
N CYS A 124 -22.16 -4.53 -20.18
CA CYS A 124 -23.07 -4.66 -19.05
C CYS A 124 -24.28 -3.80 -19.40
N SER A 125 -25.37 -4.50 -19.69
CA SER A 125 -26.70 -3.95 -19.86
C SER A 125 -26.94 -2.84 -18.83
N ARG A 126 -27.17 -1.65 -19.36
CA ARG A 126 -27.77 -0.51 -18.67
C ARG A 126 -28.89 -1.03 -17.77
N VAL A 127 -28.67 -1.05 -16.46
CA VAL A 127 -29.74 -1.32 -15.50
C VAL A 127 -30.66 -0.10 -15.54
N GLU A 128 -31.77 -0.24 -16.25
CA GLU A 128 -32.87 0.71 -16.23
C GLU A 128 -33.45 0.72 -14.81
N VAL A 129 -33.27 1.83 -14.11
CA VAL A 129 -34.03 2.11 -12.88
C VAL A 129 -35.27 2.87 -13.30
N GLU A 130 -36.29 2.11 -13.71
CA GLU A 130 -37.66 2.61 -13.70
C GLU A 130 -38.13 2.66 -12.24
N SER A 131 -38.45 3.85 -11.75
CA SER A 131 -39.52 4.09 -10.79
C SER A 131 -39.70 5.58 -10.58
N GLY A 132 -40.82 6.11 -11.09
CA GLY A 132 -41.20 7.49 -10.90
C GLY A 132 -41.53 7.81 -9.45
N ASN A 133 -41.24 9.04 -9.05
CA ASN A 133 -42.25 9.87 -8.40
C ASN A 133 -41.82 11.33 -8.44
N GLY A 134 -42.71 12.18 -8.95
CA GLY A 134 -42.48 13.61 -9.08
C GLY A 134 -42.37 14.31 -7.74
N ARG A 135 -41.51 15.33 -7.70
CA ARG A 135 -41.58 16.47 -6.78
C ARG A 135 -40.99 17.68 -7.48
N THR A 136 -41.88 18.51 -8.01
CA THR A 136 -41.62 19.91 -8.35
C THR A 136 -41.42 20.70 -7.06
N TYR A 137 -40.31 21.43 -6.94
CA TYR A 137 -40.18 22.48 -5.94
C TYR A 137 -40.59 23.81 -6.59
N GLY A 138 -41.54 24.49 -5.95
CA GLY A 138 -41.91 25.87 -6.26
C GLY A 138 -41.05 26.88 -5.52
#